data_AF-A0A811JUZ6-F1
#
_entry.id   AF-A0A811JUZ6-F1
#
_cell.length_a   1.000
_cell.length_b   1.000
_cell.length_c   1.000
_cell.angle_alpha   90.00
_cell.angle_beta   90.00
_cell.angle_gamma   90.00
#
_symmetry.space_group_name_H-M   'P 1'
#
loop_
_entity.id
_entity.type
_entity.pdbx_description
1 polymer ?
#
loop_
_entity_poly.entity_id
_entity_poly.type
_entity_poly.pdbx_seq_one_letter_code
_entity_poly.pdbx_strand_id
1 'polypeptide(L)'
;MEGMERYDYYYNQTASSHSPTSSCQSIKSDQKKIKKKKSSEKERIRNLEIKKKLAEIASLMPLQNTQSLSRIRTLRLATKYISHLQGILNGETIDTYEGGRRLRDYNDFQRDVNEEMQRTNSYKERAEMEMRMGLGTSCPPKNQQYY
;
A
#
# COMPACT_ATOMS: atom_id res chain seq x y z
N MET A 1 39.06 -18.45 -6.92
CA MET A 1 37.85 -18.08 -6.15
C MET A 1 37.69 -16.58 -6.31
N GLU A 2 37.04 -16.10 -7.37
CA GLU A 2 35.56 -16.00 -7.51
C GLU A 2 34.96 -15.15 -6.36
N GLY A 3 34.20 -14.07 -6.58
CA GLY A 3 33.44 -13.71 -7.77
C GLY A 3 33.21 -12.20 -7.92
N MET A 4 33.34 -11.80 -9.18
CA MET A 4 32.55 -10.79 -9.90
C MET A 4 31.06 -10.98 -9.55
N GLU A 5 30.20 -9.97 -9.45
CA GLU A 5 29.58 -9.20 -10.56
C GLU A 5 28.91 -7.95 -9.95
N ARG A 6 29.20 -6.71 -10.35
CA ARG A 6 28.97 -6.05 -11.65
C ARG A 6 27.49 -5.97 -12.03
N TYR A 7 26.76 -5.03 -11.41
CA TYR A 7 25.47 -4.56 -11.93
C TYR A 7 25.41 -3.03 -11.94
N ASP A 8 26.10 -2.45 -12.92
CA ASP A 8 25.89 -1.06 -13.35
C ASP A 8 26.05 -1.04 -14.87
N TYR A 9 25.08 -1.56 -15.62
CA TYR A 9 24.93 -1.22 -17.04
C TYR A 9 23.51 -1.54 -17.51
N TYR A 10 22.76 -0.50 -17.90
CA TYR A 10 21.98 -0.40 -19.14
C TYR A 10 21.10 0.86 -19.05
N TYR A 11 21.56 1.95 -19.64
CA TYR A 11 20.81 2.65 -20.71
C TYR A 11 21.64 3.80 -21.30
N ASN A 12 21.64 3.84 -22.63
CA ASN A 12 22.03 4.92 -23.56
C ASN A 12 23.43 4.85 -24.18
N GLN A 13 23.53 4.09 -25.27
CA GLN A 13 24.43 4.43 -26.37
C GLN A 13 23.88 3.90 -27.70
N THR A 14 23.07 4.73 -28.38
CA THR A 14 22.99 4.70 -29.83
C THR A 14 23.83 5.85 -30.36
N ALA A 15 24.76 5.51 -31.23
CA ALA A 15 25.77 6.39 -31.78
C ALA A 15 25.16 7.57 -32.56
N SER A 16 25.66 8.77 -32.29
CA SER A 16 25.60 9.89 -33.23
C SER A 16 26.83 10.78 -33.03
N SER A 17 27.51 11.00 -34.14
CA SER A 17 28.70 11.80 -34.40
C SER A 17 28.82 13.09 -33.56
N HIS A 18 29.97 13.29 -32.93
CA HIS A 18 30.30 14.50 -32.18
C HIS A 18 30.71 15.66 -33.09
N SER A 19 29.94 16.74 -33.03
CA SER A 19 30.39 18.12 -33.27
C SER A 19 30.65 18.77 -31.90
N PRO A 20 31.65 19.67 -31.74
CA PRO A 20 31.99 20.24 -30.44
C PRO A 20 31.08 21.44 -30.12
N THR A 21 30.00 21.23 -29.37
CA THR A 21 29.21 22.30 -28.72
C THR A 21 28.79 21.88 -27.31
N SER A 22 29.75 21.42 -26.50
CA SER A 22 29.52 20.92 -25.14
C SER A 22 29.92 21.95 -24.09
N SER A 23 28.94 22.64 -23.51
CA SER A 23 29.11 23.34 -22.22
C SER A 23 27.75 23.68 -21.58
N CYS A 24 26.76 24.12 -22.37
CA CYS A 24 25.52 24.66 -21.79
C CYS A 24 24.37 23.66 -21.57
N GLN A 25 24.45 22.43 -22.09
CA GLN A 25 23.36 21.44 -21.98
C GLN A 25 23.45 20.55 -20.73
N SER A 26 24.66 20.30 -20.22
CA SER A 26 24.91 19.46 -19.04
C SER A 26 24.29 20.06 -17.76
N ILE A 27 24.46 21.37 -17.53
CA ILE A 27 23.97 22.07 -16.34
C ILE A 27 22.44 21.96 -16.18
N LYS A 28 21.69 22.04 -17.29
CA LYS A 28 20.22 21.93 -17.25
C LYS A 28 19.75 20.53 -16.85
N SER A 29 20.48 19.49 -17.24
CA SER A 29 20.16 18.09 -16.91
C SER A 29 20.44 17.78 -15.42
N ASP A 30 21.52 18.31 -14.86
CA ASP A 30 21.88 18.09 -13.47
C ASP A 30 21.02 18.92 -12.51
N GLN A 31 20.62 20.13 -12.90
CA GLN A 31 19.60 20.88 -12.17
C GLN A 31 18.25 20.15 -12.14
N LYS A 32 17.83 19.49 -13.23
CA LYS A 32 16.61 18.66 -13.24
C LYS A 32 16.74 17.45 -12.32
N LYS A 33 17.89 16.77 -12.29
CA LYS A 33 18.17 15.65 -11.36
C LYS A 33 18.17 16.11 -9.90
N ILE A 34 18.76 17.27 -9.59
CA ILE A 34 18.77 17.85 -8.23
C ILE A 34 17.35 18.23 -7.79
N LYS A 35 16.56 18.87 -8.66
CA LYS A 35 15.14 19.19 -8.39
C LYS A 35 14.30 17.92 -8.16
N LYS A 36 14.53 16.87 -8.96
CA LYS A 36 13.88 15.55 -8.80
C LYS A 36 14.24 14.92 -7.45
N LYS A 37 15.53 14.92 -7.05
CA LYS A 37 15.98 14.40 -5.75
C LYS A 37 15.33 15.13 -4.58
N LYS A 38 15.28 16.47 -4.62
CA LYS A 38 14.60 17.28 -3.59
C LYS A 38 13.08 16.97 -3.51
N SER A 39 12.43 16.80 -4.65
CA SER A 39 11.01 16.43 -4.70
C SER A 39 10.76 15.02 -4.13
N SER A 40 11.60 14.04 -4.48
CA SER A 40 11.51 12.68 -3.96
C SER A 40 11.72 12.64 -2.45
N GLU A 41 12.65 13.43 -1.93
CA GLU A 41 12.91 13.51 -0.48
C GLU A 41 11.73 14.13 0.27
N LYS A 42 11.13 15.20 -0.27
CA LYS A 42 9.90 15.79 0.30
C LYS A 42 8.77 14.76 0.39
N GLU A 43 8.58 13.98 -0.66
CA GLU A 43 7.57 12.93 -0.71
C GLU A 43 7.87 11.78 0.25
N ARG A 44 9.15 11.44 0.43
CA ARG A 44 9.60 10.45 1.43
C ARG A 44 9.25 10.89 2.85
N ILE A 45 9.54 12.14 3.20
CA ILE A 45 9.22 12.73 4.52
C ILE A 45 7.71 12.72 4.75
N ARG A 46 6.92 13.17 3.77
CA ARG A 46 5.45 13.14 3.83
C ARG A 46 4.92 11.73 4.09
N ASN A 47 5.46 10.72 3.39
CA ASN A 47 5.06 9.34 3.59
C ASN A 47 5.45 8.79 4.97
N LEU A 48 6.57 9.24 5.53
CA LEU A 48 7.01 8.86 6.87
C LEU A 48 6.06 9.44 7.93
N GLU A 49 5.64 10.68 7.78
CA GLU A 49 4.64 11.31 8.65
C GLU A 49 3.30 10.56 8.60
N ILE A 50 2.82 10.20 7.41
CA ILE A 50 1.60 9.41 7.24
C ILE A 50 1.72 8.05 7.95
N LYS A 51 2.86 7.37 7.81
CA LYS A 51 3.09 6.10 8.50
C LYS A 51 3.06 6.27 10.03
N LYS A 52 3.67 7.35 10.54
CA LYS A 52 3.64 7.68 11.96
C LYS A 52 2.21 7.87 12.46
N LYS A 53 1.39 8.67 11.76
CA LYS A 53 -0.01 8.91 12.14
C LYS A 53 -0.87 7.66 12.07
N LEU A 54 -0.64 6.77 11.11
CA LEU A 54 -1.32 5.48 11.07
C LEU A 54 -0.94 4.56 12.23
N ALA A 55 0.32 4.59 12.67
CA ALA A 55 0.75 3.84 13.85
C ALA A 55 0.13 4.41 15.14
N GLU A 56 0.03 5.73 15.26
CA GLU A 56 -0.68 6.40 16.37
C GLU A 56 -2.14 5.93 16.43
N ILE A 57 -2.87 5.96 15.31
CA ILE A 57 -4.26 5.46 15.24
C ILE A 57 -4.35 3.99 15.68
N ALA A 58 -3.43 3.15 15.21
CA ALA A 58 -3.43 1.73 15.57
C ALA A 58 -3.25 1.50 17.08
N SER A 59 -2.43 2.32 17.75
CA SER A 59 -2.17 2.21 19.19
C SER A 59 -3.37 2.57 20.08
N LEU A 60 -4.36 3.28 19.55
CA LEU A 60 -5.58 3.66 20.29
C LEU A 60 -6.63 2.53 20.32
N MET A 61 -6.48 1.49 19.51
CA MET A 61 -7.43 0.39 19.39
C MET A 61 -6.98 -0.83 20.24
N PRO A 62 -7.92 -1.59 20.83
CA PRO A 62 -7.60 -2.85 21.50
C PRO A 62 -7.22 -3.94 20.49
N LEU A 63 -5.97 -3.96 20.08
CA LEU A 63 -5.43 -5.01 19.21
C LEU A 63 -4.63 -5.97 20.09
N GLN A 64 -5.05 -7.24 20.21
CA GLN A 64 -4.33 -8.21 21.06
C GLN A 64 -2.94 -8.57 20.51
N ASN A 65 -2.75 -8.40 19.20
CA ASN A 65 -1.53 -8.78 18.52
C ASN A 65 -0.85 -7.53 17.96
N THR A 66 0.47 -7.42 18.20
CA THR A 66 1.36 -6.39 17.65
C THR A 66 1.59 -6.53 16.13
N GLN A 67 0.70 -7.23 15.41
CA GLN A 67 0.82 -7.38 13.98
C GLN A 67 0.65 -6.02 13.30
N SER A 68 1.59 -5.70 12.41
CA SER A 68 1.53 -4.46 11.64
C SER A 68 0.26 -4.45 10.79
N LEU A 69 -0.69 -3.58 11.14
CA LEU A 69 -1.88 -3.36 10.33
C LEU A 69 -1.49 -2.69 9.00
N SER A 70 -2.10 -3.15 7.91
CA SER A 70 -2.02 -2.43 6.64
C SER A 70 -2.82 -1.13 6.72
N ARG A 71 -2.46 -0.12 5.93
CA ARG A 71 -3.12 1.21 5.94
C ARG A 71 -4.65 1.10 5.85
N ILE A 72 -5.14 0.26 4.94
CA ILE A 72 -6.59 0.09 4.73
C ILE A 72 -7.27 -0.59 5.94
N ARG A 73 -6.61 -1.58 6.56
CA ARG A 73 -7.15 -2.26 7.75
C ARG A 73 -7.17 -1.31 8.95
N THR A 74 -6.12 -0.53 9.16
CA THR A 74 -6.08 0.51 10.20
C THR A 74 -7.27 1.46 10.10
N LEU A 75 -7.56 1.96 8.89
CA LEU A 75 -8.67 2.89 8.68
C LEU A 75 -10.04 2.24 8.94
N ARG A 76 -10.25 1.02 8.43
CA ARG A 76 -11.53 0.31 8.63
C ARG A 76 -11.78 -0.03 10.10
N LEU A 77 -10.75 -0.53 10.79
CA LEU A 77 -10.85 -0.84 12.22
C LEU A 77 -11.06 0.42 13.04
N ALA A 78 -10.41 1.55 12.71
CA ALA A 78 -10.61 2.80 13.41
C ALA A 78 -12.06 3.28 13.35
N THR A 79 -12.67 3.24 12.15
CA THR A 79 -14.10 3.58 12.00
C THR A 79 -14.99 2.63 12.81
N LYS A 80 -14.75 1.32 12.73
CA LYS A 80 -15.50 0.33 13.52
C LYS A 80 -15.35 0.58 15.02
N TYR A 81 -14.16 0.95 15.47
CA TYR A 81 -13.89 1.20 16.89
C TYR A 81 -14.63 2.44 17.40
N ILE A 82 -14.68 3.52 16.60
CA ILE A 82 -15.50 4.70 16.92
C ILE A 82 -16.97 4.28 17.09
N SER A 83 -17.53 3.54 16.14
CA SER A 83 -18.92 3.06 16.23
C SER A 83 -19.13 2.11 17.41
N HIS A 84 -18.14 1.27 17.73
CA HIS A 84 -18.18 0.37 18.87
C HIS A 84 -18.25 1.15 20.20
N LEU A 85 -17.40 2.16 20.37
CA LEU A 85 -17.41 3.03 21.55
C LEU A 85 -18.72 3.81 21.67
N GLN A 86 -19.27 4.29 20.54
CA GLN A 86 -20.60 4.92 20.52
C GLN A 86 -21.69 3.95 20.99
N GLY A 87 -21.65 2.69 20.57
CA GLY A 87 -22.57 1.65 21.04
C GLY A 87 -22.49 1.42 22.55
N ILE A 88 -21.26 1.39 23.11
CA ILE A 88 -21.05 1.30 24.57
C ILE A 88 -21.67 2.50 25.29
N LEU A 89 -21.37 3.72 24.83
CA LEU A 89 -21.88 4.95 25.45
C LEU A 89 -23.41 5.05 25.40
N ASN A 90 -24.02 4.50 24.36
CA ASN A 90 -25.47 4.47 24.19
C ASN A 90 -26.15 3.30 24.93
N GLY A 91 -25.39 2.43 25.61
CA GLY A 91 -25.93 1.28 26.33
C GLY A 91 -26.45 0.16 25.43
N GLU A 92 -25.88 0.00 24.24
CA GLU A 92 -26.26 -1.06 23.30
C GLU A 92 -26.01 -2.45 23.92
N THR A 93 -26.97 -3.36 23.79
CA THR A 93 -26.86 -4.73 24.28
C THR A 93 -26.51 -5.71 23.17
N ILE A 94 -25.75 -6.74 23.49
CA ILE A 94 -25.39 -7.84 22.60
C ILE A 94 -26.00 -9.13 23.14
N ASP A 95 -26.48 -9.98 22.23
CA ASP A 95 -26.94 -11.33 22.55
C ASP A 95 -25.76 -12.22 22.96
N THR A 96 -25.95 -12.97 24.05
CA THR A 96 -24.98 -13.93 24.57
C THR A 96 -25.30 -15.34 24.07
N TYR A 97 -24.30 -16.21 24.07
CA TYR A 97 -24.47 -17.61 23.66
C TYR A 97 -25.47 -18.38 24.53
N GLU A 98 -25.71 -17.93 25.76
CA GLU A 98 -26.67 -18.53 26.71
C GLU A 98 -28.12 -18.01 26.50
N GLY A 99 -28.37 -17.24 25.43
CA GLY A 99 -29.70 -16.71 25.10
C GLY A 99 -30.11 -15.47 25.90
N GLY A 100 -29.22 -14.93 26.75
CA GLY A 100 -29.42 -13.67 27.45
C GLY A 100 -28.90 -12.45 26.68
N ARG A 101 -29.19 -11.25 27.17
CA ARG A 101 -28.61 -9.99 26.68
C ARG A 101 -27.73 -9.37 27.74
N ARG A 102 -26.56 -8.87 27.33
CA ARG A 102 -25.69 -8.06 28.18
C ARG A 102 -25.27 -6.78 27.49
N LEU A 103 -24.80 -5.81 28.25
CA LEU A 103 -24.21 -4.60 27.68
C LEU A 103 -22.98 -4.95 26.85
N ARG A 104 -22.81 -4.22 25.74
CA ARG A 104 -21.58 -4.23 24.94
C ARG A 104 -20.43 -3.75 25.82
N ASP A 105 -19.34 -4.50 25.80
CA ASP A 105 -18.12 -4.24 26.55
C ASP A 105 -16.92 -4.09 25.59
N TYR A 106 -15.84 -3.52 26.10
CA TYR A 106 -14.56 -3.33 25.41
C TYR A 106 -14.02 -4.60 24.75
N ASN A 107 -14.23 -5.76 25.37
CA ASN A 107 -13.76 -7.05 24.85
C ASN A 107 -14.51 -7.48 23.57
N ASP A 108 -15.72 -6.98 23.33
CA ASP A 108 -16.53 -7.37 22.18
C ASP A 108 -15.95 -6.87 20.85
N PHE A 109 -15.09 -5.85 20.89
CA PHE A 109 -14.41 -5.35 19.70
C PHE A 109 -13.46 -6.40 19.07
N GLN A 110 -13.01 -7.40 19.83
CA GLN A 110 -12.12 -8.43 19.31
C GLN A 110 -12.73 -9.22 18.16
N ARG A 111 -14.06 -9.39 18.16
CA ARG A 111 -14.77 -10.02 17.05
C ARG A 111 -14.57 -9.22 15.76
N ASP A 112 -14.76 -7.90 15.82
CA ASP A 112 -14.61 -7.00 14.68
C ASP A 112 -13.16 -6.99 14.13
N VAL A 113 -12.18 -7.09 15.04
CA VAL A 113 -10.75 -7.22 14.70
C VAL A 113 -10.49 -8.53 13.97
N ASN A 114 -10.94 -9.65 14.54
CA ASN A 114 -10.74 -10.98 13.96
C ASN A 114 -11.38 -11.10 12.57
N GLU A 115 -12.60 -10.61 12.40
CA GLU A 115 -13.29 -10.57 11.11
C GLU A 115 -12.50 -9.76 10.07
N GLU A 116 -11.98 -8.58 10.43
CA GLU A 116 -11.19 -7.78 9.49
C GLU A 116 -9.85 -8.44 9.12
N MET A 117 -9.23 -9.14 10.06
CA MET A 117 -7.98 -9.85 9.82
C MET A 117 -8.17 -11.04 8.87
N GLN A 118 -9.32 -11.71 8.95
CA GLN A 118 -9.71 -12.79 8.05
C GLN A 118 -10.18 -12.30 6.67
N ARG A 119 -10.59 -11.03 6.53
CA ARG A 119 -10.93 -10.47 5.20
C ARG A 119 -9.72 -10.53 4.27
N THR A 120 -9.89 -11.28 3.19
CA THR A 120 -8.96 -11.35 2.08
C THR A 120 -9.16 -10.15 1.16
N ASN A 121 -8.10 -9.76 0.45
CA ASN A 121 -8.23 -8.80 -0.65
C ASN A 121 -8.95 -9.49 -1.80
N SER A 122 -10.24 -9.20 -1.97
CA SER A 122 -11.09 -9.67 -3.08
C SER A 122 -10.44 -9.46 -4.46
N TYR A 123 -9.54 -8.49 -4.62
CA TYR A 123 -8.78 -8.29 -5.85
C TYR A 123 -7.88 -9.49 -6.22
N LYS A 124 -7.23 -10.13 -5.25
CA LYS A 124 -6.34 -11.26 -5.52
C LYS A 124 -7.15 -12.45 -6.05
N GLU A 125 -8.24 -12.76 -5.38
CA GLU A 125 -9.17 -13.83 -5.77
C GLU A 125 -9.83 -13.53 -7.12
N ARG A 126 -10.23 -12.27 -7.37
CA ARG A 126 -10.76 -11.83 -8.66
C ARG A 126 -9.72 -11.94 -9.77
N ALA A 127 -8.49 -11.50 -9.55
CA ALA A 127 -7.41 -11.61 -10.54
C ALA A 127 -7.05 -13.07 -10.82
N GLU A 128 -7.02 -13.93 -9.80
CA GLU A 128 -6.82 -15.37 -9.95
C GLU A 128 -7.96 -16.01 -10.75
N MET A 129 -9.21 -15.60 -10.50
CA MET A 129 -10.37 -16.03 -11.26
C MET A 129 -10.31 -15.56 -12.71
N GLU A 130 -9.95 -14.30 -12.98
CA GLU A 130 -9.80 -13.74 -14.33
C GLU A 130 -8.69 -14.43 -15.11
N MET A 131 -7.57 -14.75 -14.46
CA MET A 131 -6.48 -15.56 -15.04
C MET A 131 -6.94 -17.00 -15.33
N ARG A 132 -7.67 -17.63 -14.42
CA ARG A 132 -8.22 -18.98 -14.60
C ARG A 132 -9.26 -19.03 -15.72
N MET A 133 -10.00 -17.96 -15.91
CA MET A 133 -11.02 -17.81 -16.96
C MET A 133 -10.45 -17.29 -18.28
N GLY A 134 -9.13 -17.06 -18.39
CA GLY A 134 -8.49 -16.58 -19.62
C GLY A 134 -8.87 -15.15 -20.02
N LEU A 135 -9.42 -14.37 -19.10
CA LEU A 135 -9.86 -12.98 -19.30
C LEU A 135 -8.78 -11.95 -18.94
N GLY A 136 -7.67 -12.40 -18.35
CA GLY A 136 -6.47 -11.58 -18.16
C GLY A 136 -5.96 -11.12 -19.52
N THR A 137 -6.10 -9.81 -19.79
CA THR A 137 -5.87 -9.16 -21.09
C THR A 137 -4.71 -9.80 -21.85
N SER A 138 -5.04 -10.55 -22.91
CA SER A 138 -4.09 -10.87 -23.96
C SER A 138 -3.59 -9.53 -24.51
N CYS A 139 -2.34 -9.20 -24.21
CA CYS A 139 -1.69 -8.08 -24.87
C CYS A 139 -1.62 -8.47 -26.36
N PRO A 140 -2.28 -7.74 -27.29
CA PRO A 140 -2.26 -8.12 -28.69
C PRO A 140 -0.79 -8.07 -29.17
N PRO A 141 -0.34 -9.07 -29.95
CA PRO A 141 1.00 -9.04 -30.50
C PRO A 141 1.12 -7.79 -31.39
N LYS A 142 2.05 -6.90 -31.04
CA LYS A 142 2.53 -5.89 -31.98
C LYS A 142 3.27 -6.65 -33.07
N ASN A 143 2.61 -6.88 -34.21
CA ASN A 143 3.18 -6.86 -35.55
C ASN A 143 2.27 -7.60 -36.53
N GLN A 144 1.57 -6.85 -37.36
CA GLN A 144 1.48 -7.14 -38.79
C GLN A 144 1.37 -5.80 -39.50
N GLN A 145 2.53 -5.35 -39.98
CA GLN A 145 2.65 -4.23 -40.92
C GLN A 145 1.86 -4.58 -42.18
N TYR A 146 1.09 -3.61 -42.66
CA TYR A 146 0.46 -3.61 -43.97
C TYR A 146 1.54 -3.71 -45.06
N TYR A 147 1.32 -4.58 -46.05
CA TYR A 147 1.87 -4.45 -47.39
C TYR A 147 0.71 -4.19 -48.35
#